data_AF-A0A0G4MQP9-F1
#
_entry.id   AF-A0A0G4MQP9-F1
#
_cell.length_a   1.000
_cell.length_b   1.000
_cell.length_c   1.000
_cell.angle_alpha   90.00
_cell.angle_beta   90.00
_cell.angle_gamma   90.00
#
_symmetry.space_group_name_H-M   'P 1'
#
loop_
_entity.id
_entity.type
_entity.pdbx_description
1 polymer ?
#
loop_
_entity_poly.entity_id
_entity_poly.type
_entity_poly.pdbx_seq_one_letter_code
_entity_poly.pdbx_strand_id
1 'polypeptide(L)'
;HRNTADNNVEIPFKFTPQNEAVIAELLKRYPPQYKKAAVMPVLDLGQRQHGFTSISVMNEVARILEMPPMRVYEVASFYTMYNRTPVG
;
A
#
# COMPACT_ATOMS: atom_id res chain seq x y z
N HIS A 1 -0.46 -8.28 -12.95
CA HIS A 1 -0.98 -9.12 -11.86
C HIS A 1 -1.90 -10.17 -12.46
N ARG A 2 -1.94 -11.40 -11.93
CA ARG A 2 -2.97 -12.41 -12.25
C ARG A 2 -3.65 -12.76 -10.93
N ASN A 3 -4.97 -12.78 -10.90
CA ASN A 3 -5.73 -13.06 -9.68
C ASN A 3 -5.47 -14.50 -9.22
N THR A 4 -5.21 -14.67 -7.93
CA THR A 4 -5.11 -15.97 -7.25
C THR A 4 -6.12 -16.04 -6.12
N ALA A 5 -6.28 -17.22 -5.51
CA ALA A 5 -7.19 -17.43 -4.37
C ALA A 5 -6.89 -16.47 -3.21
N ASP A 6 -5.61 -16.16 -2.97
CA ASP A 6 -5.15 -15.35 -1.84
C ASP A 6 -4.71 -13.93 -2.24
N ASN A 7 -4.73 -13.58 -3.53
CA ASN A 7 -4.32 -12.26 -4.02
C ASN A 7 -5.16 -11.83 -5.24
N ASN A 8 -6.31 -11.22 -4.95
CA ASN A 8 -7.25 -10.69 -5.93
C ASN A 8 -7.93 -9.42 -5.39
N VAL A 9 -8.66 -8.73 -6.27
CA VAL A 9 -9.27 -7.41 -5.97
C VAL A 9 -10.46 -7.50 -5.01
N GLU A 10 -11.05 -8.69 -4.85
CA GLU A 10 -12.25 -8.90 -4.04
C GLU A 10 -11.92 -9.12 -2.56
N ILE A 11 -10.70 -9.57 -2.25
CA ILE A 11 -10.24 -9.72 -0.86
C ILE A 11 -10.09 -8.32 -0.25
N PRO A 12 -10.88 -7.94 0.77
CA PRO A 12 -10.77 -6.63 1.38
C PRO A 12 -9.50 -6.57 2.22
N PHE A 13 -8.75 -5.47 2.08
CA PHE A 13 -7.67 -5.11 3.00
C PHE A 13 -7.97 -3.75 3.60
N LYS A 14 -7.78 -3.63 4.91
CA LYS A 14 -7.86 -2.36 5.64
C LYS A 14 -6.73 -2.28 6.65
N PHE A 15 -6.19 -1.08 6.84
CA PHE A 15 -5.21 -0.83 7.88
C PHE A 15 -5.86 -0.99 9.27
N THR A 16 -5.08 -1.48 10.23
CA THR A 16 -5.52 -1.48 11.64
C THR A 16 -5.64 -0.04 12.16
N PRO A 17 -6.48 0.23 13.17
CA PRO A 17 -6.61 1.59 13.73
C PRO A 17 -5.28 2.20 14.17
N GLN A 18 -4.35 1.37 14.66
CA GLN A 18 -3.00 1.78 15.03
C GLN A 18 -2.21 2.24 13.79
N ASN A 19 -2.28 1.49 12.69
CA ASN A 19 -1.61 1.85 11.45
C ASN A 19 -2.26 3.05 10.75
N GLU A 20 -3.57 3.21 10.85
CA GLU A 20 -4.27 4.41 10.38
C GLU A 20 -3.77 5.68 11.09
N ALA A 21 -3.55 5.61 12.41
CA ALA A 21 -2.96 6.72 13.17
C ALA A 21 -1.51 7.01 12.74
N VAL A 22 -0.71 5.97 12.51
CA VAL A 22 0.67 6.11 11.99
C VAL A 22 0.67 6.76 10.61
N ILE A 23 -0.24 6.36 9.72
CA ILE A 23 -0.39 6.97 8.39
C ILE A 23 -0.76 8.44 8.51
N ALA A 24 -1.70 8.80 9.39
CA ALA A 24 -2.09 10.18 9.60
C ALA A 24 -0.89 11.05 10.05
N GLU A 25 -0.05 10.55 10.96
CA GLU A 25 1.19 11.24 11.38
C GLU A 25 2.22 11.31 10.26
N LEU A 26 2.36 10.24 9.47
CA LEU A 26 3.28 10.20 8.34
C LEU A 26 2.90 11.22 7.27
N LEU A 27 1.60 11.35 6.97
CA LEU A 27 1.10 12.31 5.99
C LEU A 27 1.39 13.77 6.38
N LYS A 28 1.42 14.09 7.67
CA LYS A 28 1.79 15.44 8.16
C LYS A 28 3.23 15.84 7.81
N ARG A 29 4.11 14.87 7.54
CA ARG A 29 5.51 15.14 7.14
C ARG A 29 5.63 15.63 5.70
N TYR A 30 4.58 15.48 4.91
CA TYR A 30 4.53 15.89 3.51
C TYR A 30 3.57 17.08 3.35
N PRO A 31 3.87 18.05 2.47
CA PRO A 31 2.91 19.09 2.13
C PRO A 31 1.61 18.47 1.59
N PRO A 32 0.43 19.04 1.92
CA PRO A 32 -0.87 18.45 1.57
C PRO A 32 -1.04 18.23 0.06
N GLN A 33 -0.52 19.14 -0.77
CA GLN A 33 -0.51 19.04 -2.23
C GLN A 33 0.37 17.90 -2.78
N TYR A 34 1.23 17.30 -1.94
CA TYR A 34 2.18 16.25 -2.30
C TYR A 34 2.03 14.99 -1.45
N LYS A 35 0.84 14.70 -0.92
CA LYS A 35 0.59 13.46 -0.14
C LYS A 35 1.01 12.16 -0.84
N LYS A 36 0.99 12.14 -2.17
CA LYS A 36 1.50 11.03 -3.01
C LYS A 36 2.98 10.67 -2.74
N ALA A 37 3.77 11.58 -2.18
CA ALA A 37 5.16 11.31 -1.79
C ALA A 37 5.25 10.29 -0.64
N ALA A 38 4.17 10.10 0.13
CA ALA A 38 4.09 9.09 1.19
C ALA A 38 3.84 7.66 0.67
N VAL A 39 3.82 7.43 -0.65
CA VAL A 39 3.53 6.10 -1.23
C VAL A 39 4.44 5.00 -0.71
N MET A 40 5.75 5.25 -0.64
CA MET A 40 6.70 4.24 -0.17
C MET A 40 6.50 3.88 1.32
N PRO A 41 6.49 4.84 2.26
CA PRO A 41 6.31 4.49 3.67
C PRO A 41 4.91 3.92 3.99
N VAL A 42 3.85 4.32 3.26
CA VAL A 42 2.52 3.73 3.45
C VAL A 42 2.46 2.29 2.87
N LEU A 43 3.09 2.04 1.72
CA LEU A 43 3.23 0.68 1.17
C LEU A 43 4.03 -0.24 2.10
N ASP A 44 5.12 0.27 2.68
CA ASP A 44 5.94 -0.50 3.63
C ASP A 44 5.12 -0.90 4.86
N LEU A 45 4.29 0.02 5.38
CA LEU A 45 3.39 -0.30 6.48
C LEU A 45 2.35 -1.36 6.11
N GLY A 46 1.79 -1.28 4.88
CA GLY A 46 0.86 -2.27 4.36
C GLY A 46 1.49 -3.66 4.24
N GLN A 47 2.73 -3.73 3.76
CA GLN A 47 3.49 -4.96 3.70
C GLN A 47 3.76 -5.54 5.09
N ARG A 48 4.15 -4.73 6.08
CA ARG A 48 4.39 -5.21 7.45
C ARG A 48 3.12 -5.75 8.10
N GLN A 49 1.97 -5.14 7.83
CA GLN A 49 0.69 -5.61 8.37
C GLN A 49 0.21 -6.91 7.70
N HIS A 50 0.35 -7.02 6.38
CA HIS A 50 -0.19 -8.15 5.62
C HIS A 50 0.81 -9.31 5.41
N GLY A 51 2.12 -9.04 5.53
CA GLY A 51 3.22 -9.96 5.19
C GLY A 51 3.78 -9.75 3.79
N PHE A 52 2.96 -9.28 2.84
CA PHE A 52 3.35 -8.98 1.47
C PHE A 52 2.47 -7.85 0.89
N THR A 53 2.87 -7.26 -0.24
CA THR A 53 2.10 -6.25 -0.98
C THR A 53 1.11 -6.91 -1.96
N SER A 54 -0.05 -7.33 -1.44
CA SER A 54 -1.16 -7.81 -2.26
C SER A 54 -1.79 -6.69 -3.09
N ILE A 55 -2.59 -7.05 -4.10
CA ILE A 55 -3.32 -6.07 -4.92
C ILE A 55 -4.28 -5.22 -4.08
N SER A 56 -4.89 -5.83 -3.06
CA SER A 56 -5.77 -5.13 -2.11
C SER A 56 -5.01 -4.12 -1.25
N VAL A 57 -3.81 -4.46 -0.78
CA VAL A 57 -2.93 -3.51 -0.08
C VAL A 57 -2.61 -2.33 -0.99
N MET A 58 -2.18 -2.57 -2.23
CA MET A 58 -1.84 -1.51 -3.17
C MET A 58 -3.05 -0.59 -3.48
N ASN A 59 -4.24 -1.16 -3.63
CA ASN A 59 -5.48 -0.40 -3.83
C ASN A 59 -5.86 0.44 -2.62
N GLU A 60 -5.71 -0.10 -1.41
CA GLU A 60 -6.01 0.65 -0.19
C GLU A 60 -5.03 1.82 0.00
N VAL A 61 -3.75 1.63 -0.30
CA VAL A 61 -2.78 2.73 -0.31
C VAL A 61 -3.16 3.79 -1.35
N ALA A 62 -3.56 3.38 -2.55
CA ALA A 62 -4.01 4.30 -3.60
C ALA A 62 -5.22 5.14 -3.15
N ARG A 63 -6.17 4.51 -2.45
CA ARG A 63 -7.35 5.16 -1.86
C ARG A 63 -6.96 6.20 -0.83
N ILE A 64 -6.07 5.85 0.11
CA ILE A 64 -5.61 6.74 1.19
C ILE A 64 -4.86 7.96 0.63
N LEU A 65 -4.02 7.74 -0.37
CA LEU A 65 -3.21 8.79 -0.99
C LEU A 65 -3.95 9.56 -2.10
N GLU A 66 -5.21 9.19 -2.37
CA GLU A 66 -6.05 9.69 -3.47
C GLU A 66 -5.28 9.81 -4.79
N MET A 67 -4.62 8.73 -5.18
CA MET A 67 -3.86 8.64 -6.42
C MET A 67 -4.26 7.42 -7.23
N PRO A 68 -4.05 7.41 -8.56
CA PRO A 68 -4.39 6.25 -9.38
C PRO A 68 -3.64 4.99 -8.89
N PRO A 69 -4.32 3.84 -8.76
CA PRO A 69 -3.68 2.58 -8.32
C PRO A 69 -2.47 2.18 -9.17
N MET A 70 -2.51 2.51 -10.47
CA MET A 70 -1.40 2.25 -11.39
C MET A 70 -0.07 2.84 -10.90
N ARG A 71 -0.09 4.02 -10.28
CA ARG A 71 1.12 4.65 -9.73
C ARG A 71 1.67 3.88 -8.54
N VAL A 72 0.80 3.29 -7.73
CA VAL A 72 1.20 2.43 -6.61
C VAL A 72 1.78 1.11 -7.14
N TYR A 73 1.18 0.55 -8.19
CA TYR A 73 1.70 -0.65 -8.87
C TYR A 73 3.08 -0.43 -9.47
N GLU A 74 3.31 0.73 -10.11
CA GLU A 74 4.63 1.13 -10.62
C GLU A 74 5.66 1.10 -9.49
N VAL A 75 5.40 1.79 -8.36
CA VAL A 75 6.30 1.84 -7.21
C VAL A 75 6.56 0.44 -6.62
N ALA A 76 5.51 -0.34 -6.38
CA ALA A 76 5.64 -1.69 -5.82
C ALA A 76 6.38 -2.67 -6.76
N SER A 77 6.34 -2.44 -8.07
CA SER A 77 7.09 -3.24 -9.05
C SER A 77 8.52 -2.77 -9.26
N PHE A 78 8.78 -1.47 -9.03
CA PHE A 78 10.08 -0.84 -9.26
C PHE A 78 11.05 -1.12 -8.11
N TYR A 79 10.58 -1.04 -6.86
CA TYR A 79 11.41 -1.29 -5.68
C TYR A 79 11.35 -2.76 -5.26
N THR A 80 12.50 -3.42 -5.24
CA THR A 80 12.64 -4.86 -4.94
C THR A 80 12.30 -5.26 -3.50
N MET A 81 12.26 -4.29 -2.58
CA MET A 81 11.87 -4.49 -1.18
C MET A 81 10.39 -4.88 -0.99
N TYR A 82 9.54 -4.62 -2.01
CA TYR A 82 8.12 -4.95 -1.95
C TYR A 82 7.85 -6.35 -2.50
N ASN A 83 7.49 -7.26 -1.60
CA ASN A 83 7.15 -8.63 -1.94
C ASN A 83 5.73 -8.66 -2.49
N ARG A 84 5.53 -8.90 -3.80
CA ARG A 84 4.20 -8.92 -4.43
C ARG A 84 3.50 -10.28 -4.36
N THR A 85 4.24 -11.27 -3.87
CA THR A 85 3.77 -12.63 -3.59
C THR A 85 4.05 -12.94 -2.13
N PRO A 86 3.26 -13.82 -1.49
CA PRO A 86 3.58 -14.32 -0.17
C PRO A 86 5.01 -14.85 -0.14
N VAL A 87 5.76 -14.44 0.89
CA VAL A 87 7.11 -14.94 1.17
C VAL A 87 7.04 -15.65 2.52
N GLY A 88 7.18 -16.98 2.52
CA GLY A 88 7.00 -17.83 3.70
C GLY A 88 5.78 -18.72 3.59
#